data_AF-A0AB34IEU9-F1
#
_entry.id   AF-A0AB34IEU9-F1
#
_cell.length_a   1.000
_cell.length_b   1.000
_cell.length_c   1.000
_cell.angle_alpha   90.00
_cell.angle_beta   90.00
_cell.angle_gamma   90.00
#
_symmetry.space_group_name_H-M   'P 1'
#
loop_
_entity.id
_entity.type
_entity.pdbx_description
1 polymer ?
#
loop_
_entity_poly.entity_id
_entity_poly.type
_entity_poly.pdbx_seq_one_letter_code
_entity_poly.pdbx_strand_id
1 'polypeptide(L)'
;MSSSPPLLPSATLPAPCSPHLSPSSSLPLRSRHTASLRHRGEQGASMASPLELKAAIICTTNQLEGESFVPLKSIVTLFRIVVHCGEHTWEIYRRYSDFHDLNDKLCMIGAELPELPPKLLLNQPEFIAERYLELDRYLKKLLCIPHVGRHSMVLEFLGAGKQGVRYGVRRYEYDSSQSEGNRYIRDHDL
;
A
#
# COMPACT_ATOMS: atom_id res chain seq x y z
N MET A 1 -57.15 24.00 -6.79
CA MET A 1 -57.14 23.63 -8.22
C MET A 1 -55.87 22.82 -8.44
N SER A 2 -56.05 21.53 -8.71
CA SER A 2 -55.00 20.52 -8.86
C SER A 2 -54.34 20.65 -10.23
N SER A 3 -53.02 20.58 -10.30
CA SER A 3 -52.30 20.31 -11.56
C SER A 3 -50.96 19.64 -11.25
N SER A 4 -50.98 18.32 -11.32
CA SER A 4 -49.81 17.44 -11.45
C SER A 4 -49.54 17.16 -12.95
N PRO A 5 -48.36 16.63 -13.30
CA PRO A 5 -47.56 17.07 -14.45
C PRO A 5 -47.76 16.24 -15.73
N PRO A 6 -47.25 16.71 -16.89
CA PRO A 6 -47.22 15.90 -18.09
C PRO A 6 -46.02 14.93 -18.11
N LEU A 7 -46.33 13.67 -18.41
CA LEU A 7 -45.41 12.56 -18.69
C LEU A 7 -44.84 12.67 -20.12
N LEU A 8 -43.56 12.37 -20.28
CA LEU A 8 -42.93 12.14 -21.59
C LEU A 8 -42.48 10.66 -21.73
N PRO A 9 -42.45 10.13 -22.97
CA PRO A 9 -42.59 8.70 -23.25
C PRO A 9 -41.29 7.90 -23.21
N SER A 10 -41.44 6.63 -22.81
CA SER A 10 -40.46 5.55 -22.84
C SER A 10 -39.85 5.34 -24.23
N ALA A 11 -38.51 5.31 -24.29
CA ALA A 11 -37.77 4.86 -25.46
C ALA A 11 -37.54 3.34 -25.41
N THR A 12 -37.93 2.72 -26.53
CA THR A 12 -37.95 1.31 -26.89
C THR A 12 -36.58 0.63 -26.89
N LEU A 13 -36.49 -0.54 -26.25
CA LEU A 13 -35.45 -1.55 -26.43
C LEU A 13 -35.63 -2.30 -27.76
N PRO A 14 -34.58 -2.55 -28.55
CA PRO A 14 -34.60 -3.61 -29.55
C PRO A 14 -34.12 -4.96 -28.95
N ALA A 15 -34.88 -6.00 -29.30
CA ALA A 15 -34.70 -7.41 -28.95
C ALA A 15 -33.60 -8.10 -29.81
N PRO A 16 -33.26 -9.37 -29.53
CA PRO A 16 -31.99 -9.99 -29.89
C PRO A 16 -32.00 -10.66 -31.26
N CYS A 17 -30.85 -10.66 -31.94
CA CYS A 17 -30.61 -11.49 -33.11
C CYS A 17 -29.87 -12.78 -32.72
N SER A 18 -30.56 -13.91 -32.82
CA SER A 18 -29.98 -15.24 -33.07
C SER A 18 -30.37 -15.68 -34.47
N PRO A 19 -29.47 -16.35 -35.20
CA PRO A 19 -29.81 -17.65 -35.78
C PRO A 19 -28.64 -18.65 -35.60
N HIS A 20 -28.88 -19.83 -35.01
CA HIS A 20 -29.27 -21.09 -35.67
C HIS A 20 -28.28 -21.55 -36.75
N LEU A 21 -27.55 -22.65 -36.49
CA LEU A 21 -27.36 -23.83 -37.38
C LEU A 21 -26.25 -24.76 -36.84
N SER A 22 -26.65 -25.91 -36.30
CA SER A 22 -25.88 -27.18 -36.34
C SER A 22 -26.00 -27.78 -37.77
N PRO A 23 -25.13 -28.71 -38.25
CA PRO A 23 -25.13 -30.09 -37.74
C PRO A 23 -23.80 -30.91 -37.87
N SER A 24 -23.66 -31.88 -36.95
CA SER A 24 -23.34 -33.32 -37.12
C SER A 24 -22.14 -33.86 -37.94
N SER A 25 -21.71 -35.05 -37.49
CA SER A 25 -20.76 -36.05 -38.06
C SER A 25 -19.27 -35.74 -37.83
N SER A 26 -18.38 -36.67 -37.46
CA SER A 26 -18.43 -38.13 -37.40
C SER A 26 -17.20 -38.65 -36.63
N LEU A 27 -17.38 -39.69 -35.82
CA LEU A 27 -16.31 -40.51 -35.26
C LEU A 27 -15.60 -41.33 -36.35
N PRO A 28 -14.33 -41.69 -36.14
CA PRO A 28 -13.98 -43.09 -36.33
C PRO A 28 -13.22 -43.69 -35.14
N LEU A 29 -13.65 -44.89 -34.74
CA LEU A 29 -12.83 -45.85 -33.99
C LEU A 29 -11.60 -46.23 -34.82
N ARG A 30 -10.40 -46.21 -34.21
CA ARG A 30 -9.42 -47.25 -34.50
C ARG A 30 -8.51 -47.58 -33.31
N SER A 31 -8.47 -48.89 -33.09
CA SER A 31 -7.75 -49.72 -32.14
C SER A 31 -6.30 -49.34 -31.82
N ARG A 32 -6.02 -49.37 -30.50
CA ARG A 32 -4.81 -49.84 -29.76
C ARG A 32 -3.54 -50.08 -30.57
N HIS A 33 -2.41 -49.53 -30.10
CA HIS A 33 -1.25 -50.31 -29.65
C HIS A 33 -0.17 -49.41 -28.99
N THR A 34 0.51 -50.00 -28.00
CA THR A 34 1.79 -49.64 -27.32
C THR A 34 1.83 -48.41 -26.40
N ALA A 35 1.86 -48.74 -25.10
CA ALA A 35 2.44 -47.93 -24.04
C ALA A 35 3.97 -47.88 -24.18
N SER A 36 4.56 -46.69 -23.99
CA SER A 36 5.54 -46.45 -22.92
C SER A 36 5.82 -44.96 -22.84
N LEU A 37 5.56 -44.43 -21.65
CA LEU A 37 5.39 -43.02 -21.33
C LEU A 37 6.73 -42.31 -21.36
N ARG A 38 6.74 -41.16 -22.04
CA ARG A 38 7.86 -40.22 -22.08
C ARG A 38 8.15 -39.73 -20.66
N HIS A 39 9.45 -39.70 -20.33
CA HIS A 39 9.97 -38.83 -19.29
C HIS A 39 9.43 -37.41 -19.49
N ARG A 40 8.60 -36.96 -18.55
CA ARG A 40 8.32 -35.54 -18.36
C ARG A 40 8.42 -35.31 -16.87
N GLY A 41 9.53 -34.72 -16.47
CA GLY A 41 9.77 -34.33 -15.09
C GLY A 41 8.62 -33.46 -14.61
N GLU A 42 7.88 -33.96 -13.64
CA GLU A 42 7.10 -33.14 -12.73
C GLU A 42 8.11 -32.45 -11.81
N GLN A 43 8.74 -31.41 -12.34
CA GLN A 43 9.17 -30.31 -11.51
C GLN A 43 7.88 -29.69 -10.97
N GLY A 44 7.47 -30.17 -9.79
CA GLY A 44 6.61 -29.40 -8.90
C GLY A 44 7.36 -28.13 -8.55
N ALA A 45 7.28 -27.14 -9.44
CA ALA A 45 7.51 -25.76 -9.08
C ALA A 45 6.61 -25.52 -7.88
N SER A 46 7.25 -25.41 -6.71
CA SER A 46 6.67 -24.75 -5.55
C SER A 46 6.15 -23.41 -6.07
N MET A 47 4.86 -23.37 -6.38
CA MET A 47 4.11 -22.13 -6.55
C MET A 47 4.18 -21.49 -5.18
N ALA A 48 5.27 -20.79 -4.91
CA ALA A 48 5.35 -19.81 -3.87
C ALA A 48 4.09 -18.96 -4.07
N SER A 49 3.16 -19.09 -3.13
CA SER A 49 1.98 -18.24 -3.09
C SER A 49 2.46 -16.81 -3.31
N PRO A 50 1.68 -15.97 -4.02
CA PRO A 50 2.01 -14.56 -4.10
C PRO A 50 2.25 -14.10 -2.67
N LEU A 51 3.45 -13.61 -2.37
CA LEU A 51 3.81 -13.12 -1.04
C LEU A 51 2.72 -12.13 -0.64
N GLU A 52 1.80 -12.58 0.22
CA GLU A 52 0.58 -11.84 0.54
C GLU A 52 1.00 -10.77 1.54
N LEU A 53 1.50 -9.65 1.01
CA LEU A 53 1.94 -8.53 1.81
C LEU A 53 0.72 -7.90 2.49
N LYS A 54 0.67 -7.97 3.82
CA LYS A 54 -0.37 -7.34 4.64
C LYS A 54 0.29 -6.27 5.49
N ALA A 55 -0.40 -5.16 5.69
CA ALA A 55 0.03 -4.14 6.62
C ALA A 55 -1.16 -3.59 7.39
N ALA A 56 -0.94 -3.28 8.66
CA ALA A 56 -1.94 -2.67 9.53
C ALA A 56 -1.26 -1.64 10.44
N ILE A 57 -1.91 -0.49 10.60
CA ILE A 57 -1.50 0.46 11.63
C ILE A 57 -2.00 -0.09 12.97
N ILE A 58 -1.16 -0.06 14.01
CA ILE A 58 -1.51 -0.64 15.32
C ILE A 58 -1.55 0.39 16.45
N CYS A 59 -0.82 1.49 16.33
CA CYS A 59 -0.92 2.64 17.24
C CYS A 59 -0.25 3.89 16.65
N THR A 60 -0.44 5.01 17.34
CA THR A 60 0.31 6.25 17.12
C THR A 60 1.30 6.49 18.25
N THR A 61 2.44 7.09 17.95
CA THR A 61 3.43 7.51 18.94
C THR A 61 3.93 8.91 18.60
N ASN A 62 4.09 9.75 19.62
CA ASN A 62 4.66 11.08 19.46
C ASN A 62 6.17 11.01 19.70
N GLN A 63 6.96 11.54 18.78
CA GLN A 63 8.41 11.66 18.92
C GLN A 63 8.83 13.12 18.80
N LEU A 64 9.89 13.49 19.52
CA LEU A 64 10.53 14.78 19.37
C LEU A 64 11.45 14.72 18.14
N GLU A 65 11.05 15.40 17.08
CA GLU A 65 11.85 15.59 15.86
C GLU A 65 12.50 16.98 15.92
N GLY A 66 13.83 17.02 15.86
CA GLY A 66 14.61 18.24 15.85
C GLY A 66 16.09 17.89 15.81
N GLU A 67 16.86 18.64 15.02
CA GLU A 67 18.30 18.46 15.00
C GLU A 67 18.89 18.83 16.37
N SER A 68 19.91 18.09 16.82
CA SER A 68 20.56 18.32 18.11
C SER A 68 21.07 19.76 18.31
N PHE A 69 21.28 20.47 17.20
CA PHE A 69 21.78 21.85 17.16
C PHE A 69 20.69 22.93 17.08
N VAL A 70 19.40 22.58 16.93
CA VAL A 70 18.30 23.55 17.04
C VAL A 70 17.62 23.39 18.42
N PRO A 71 17.44 24.48 19.18
CA PRO A 71 16.73 24.42 20.46
C PRO A 71 15.22 24.16 20.30
N LEU A 72 14.71 24.16 19.06
CA LEU A 72 13.32 23.90 18.74
C LEU A 72 13.14 22.43 18.34
N LYS A 73 12.69 21.61 19.29
CA LYS A 73 12.22 20.25 19.01
C LYS A 73 10.72 20.32 18.71
N SER A 74 10.31 19.83 17.55
CA SER A 74 8.90 19.68 17.19
C SER A 74 8.39 18.31 17.64
N ILE A 75 7.12 18.23 18.02
CA ILE A 75 6.47 16.93 18.27
C ILE A 75 5.87 16.45 16.95
N VAL A 76 6.20 15.22 16.57
CA VAL A 76 5.69 14.57 15.37
C VAL A 76 4.98 13.28 15.75
N THR A 77 3.75 13.13 15.26
CA THR A 77 2.98 11.91 15.42
C THR A 77 3.33 10.92 14.31
N LEU A 78 3.88 9.77 14.72
CA LEU A 78 4.20 8.63 13.88
C LEU A 78 3.14 7.54 14.04
N PHE A 79 2.82 6.90 12.94
CA PHE A 79 1.98 5.71 12.86
C PHE A 79 2.87 4.48 12.86
N ARG A 80 2.68 3.59 13.85
CA ARG A 80 3.38 2.31 13.91
C ARG A 80 2.62 1.30 13.06
N ILE A 81 3.28 0.77 12.04
CA ILE A 81 2.69 -0.14 11.07
C ILE A 81 3.37 -1.50 11.21
N VAL A 82 2.59 -2.55 11.43
CA VAL A 82 3.06 -3.93 11.36
C VAL A 82 2.86 -4.42 9.95
N VAL A 83 3.92 -4.98 9.36
CA VAL A 83 3.91 -5.55 8.02
C VAL A 83 4.17 -7.05 8.11
N HIS A 84 3.36 -7.84 7.43
CA HIS A 84 3.47 -9.29 7.32
C HIS A 84 3.71 -9.67 5.86
N CYS A 85 4.69 -10.54 5.61
CA CYS A 85 5.02 -11.06 4.28
C CYS A 85 5.43 -12.53 4.43
N GLY A 86 4.49 -13.44 4.19
CA GLY A 86 4.67 -14.86 4.53
C GLY A 86 4.96 -15.02 6.01
N GLU A 87 6.06 -15.68 6.36
CA GLU A 87 6.51 -15.90 7.74
C GLU A 87 7.24 -14.70 8.35
N HIS A 88 7.51 -13.65 7.57
CA HIS A 88 8.24 -12.47 8.04
C HIS A 88 7.29 -11.40 8.55
N THR A 89 7.59 -10.86 9.72
CA THR A 89 6.87 -9.74 10.32
C THR A 89 7.86 -8.68 10.80
N TRP A 90 7.59 -7.41 10.53
CA TRP A 90 8.40 -6.29 11.03
C TRP A 90 7.54 -5.06 11.29
N GLU A 91 8.10 -4.10 12.00
CA GLU A 91 7.47 -2.82 12.30
C GLU A 91 8.18 -1.69 11.57
N ILE A 92 7.40 -0.73 11.08
CA ILE A 92 7.90 0.54 10.55
C ILE A 92 7.14 1.70 11.19
N TYR A 93 7.73 2.88 11.11
CA TYR A 93 7.15 4.13 11.58
C TYR A 93 7.08 5.12 10.42
N ARG A 94 5.89 5.69 10.21
CA ARG A 94 5.63 6.67 9.16
C ARG A 94 4.81 7.81 9.71
N ARG A 95 5.10 9.05 9.30
CA ARG A 95 4.24 10.21 9.58
C ARG A 95 3.25 10.40 8.43
N TYR A 96 2.20 11.20 8.65
CA TYR A 96 1.20 11.49 7.63
C TYR A 96 1.82 11.99 6.32
N SER A 97 2.82 12.87 6.38
CA SER A 97 3.49 13.38 5.18
C SER A 97 4.18 12.29 4.36
N ASP A 98 4.64 11.19 4.98
CA ASP A 98 5.20 10.07 4.22
C ASP A 98 4.11 9.37 3.37
N PHE A 99 2.88 9.28 3.89
CA PHE A 99 1.73 8.76 3.12
C PHE A 99 1.36 9.70 1.98
N HIS A 100 1.39 11.01 2.23
CA HIS A 100 1.14 12.03 1.21
C HIS A 100 2.17 11.96 0.08
N ASP A 101 3.47 11.90 0.42
CA ASP A 101 4.54 11.81 -0.56
C ASP A 101 4.46 10.51 -1.39
N LEU A 102 4.08 9.39 -0.76
CA LEU A 102 3.82 8.13 -1.47
C LEU A 102 2.64 8.28 -2.44
N ASN A 103 1.53 8.85 -1.97
CA ASN A 103 0.33 9.05 -2.78
C ASN A 103 0.62 9.91 -4.00
N ASP A 104 1.30 11.06 -3.82
CA ASP A 104 1.67 11.95 -4.91
C ASP A 104 2.53 11.25 -5.97
N LYS A 105 3.53 10.47 -5.51
CA LYS A 105 4.39 9.69 -6.41
C LYS A 105 3.62 8.63 -7.20
N LEU A 106 2.65 7.98 -6.57
CA LEU A 106 1.79 6.99 -7.24
C LEU A 106 0.79 7.67 -8.20
N CYS A 107 0.25 8.84 -7.86
CA CYS A 107 -0.60 9.62 -8.76
C CYS A 107 0.16 10.06 -10.02
N MET A 108 1.42 10.47 -9.88
CA MET A 108 2.25 10.89 -11.02
C MET A 108 2.47 9.78 -12.06
N ILE A 109 2.43 8.51 -11.65
CA ILE A 109 2.54 7.36 -12.57
C ILE A 109 1.17 6.90 -13.10
N GLY A 110 0.09 7.63 -12.82
CA GLY A 110 -1.26 7.35 -13.31
C GLY A 110 -1.96 6.19 -12.60
N ALA A 111 -1.57 5.87 -11.37
CA ALA A 111 -2.26 4.83 -10.59
C ALA A 111 -3.65 5.32 -10.13
N GLU A 112 -4.65 4.44 -10.21
CA GLU A 112 -5.94 4.66 -9.57
C GLU A 112 -5.80 4.37 -8.08
N LEU A 113 -5.86 5.42 -7.24
CA LEU A 113 -5.60 5.32 -5.81
C LEU A 113 -6.87 5.51 -4.97
N PRO A 114 -6.96 4.86 -3.80
CA PRO A 114 -7.96 5.22 -2.81
C PRO A 114 -7.77 6.66 -2.33
N GLU A 115 -8.84 7.31 -1.89
CA GLU A 115 -8.77 8.67 -1.34
C GLU A 115 -7.87 8.72 -0.10
N LEU A 116 -6.87 9.60 -0.13
CA LEU A 116 -5.99 9.89 1.01
C LEU A 116 -6.72 10.85 1.96
N PRO A 117 -6.67 10.62 3.29
CA PRO A 117 -7.21 11.55 4.27
C PRO A 117 -6.62 12.95 4.14
N PRO A 118 -7.40 14.03 4.34
CA PRO A 118 -6.88 15.38 4.25
C PRO A 118 -5.86 15.70 5.35
N LYS A 119 -5.06 16.74 5.11
CA LYS A 119 -4.19 17.34 6.13
C LYS A 119 -5.05 17.87 7.28
N LEU A 120 -4.55 17.75 8.51
CA LEU A 120 -5.29 18.11 9.71
C LEU A 120 -4.96 19.57 9.97
N LEU A 121 -5.97 20.33 10.34
CA LEU A 121 -5.81 21.73 10.74
C LEU A 121 -5.37 21.83 12.20
N LEU A 122 -5.60 20.77 13.00
CA LEU A 122 -5.29 20.71 14.43
C LEU A 122 -4.84 19.30 14.83
N ASN A 123 -3.85 19.19 15.72
CA ASN A 123 -3.33 17.93 16.24
C ASN A 123 -4.03 17.49 17.55
N GLN A 124 -5.38 17.48 17.57
CA GLN A 124 -6.13 17.00 18.74
C GLN A 124 -6.27 15.47 18.72
N PRO A 125 -6.32 14.80 19.89
CA PRO A 125 -6.38 13.34 19.99
C PRO A 125 -7.50 12.70 19.16
N GLU A 126 -8.68 13.32 19.11
CA GLU A 126 -9.86 12.81 18.39
C GLU A 126 -9.61 12.76 16.89
N PHE A 127 -9.01 13.83 16.34
CA PHE A 127 -8.65 13.91 14.93
C PHE A 127 -7.51 12.95 14.55
N ILE A 128 -6.59 12.70 15.47
CA ILE A 128 -5.52 11.71 15.27
C ILE A 128 -6.10 10.29 15.24
N ALA A 129 -7.08 9.98 16.09
CA ALA A 129 -7.75 8.69 16.12
C ALA A 129 -8.57 8.45 14.83
N GLU A 130 -9.30 9.46 14.35
CA GLU A 130 -10.01 9.39 13.07
C GLU A 130 -9.04 9.14 11.91
N ARG A 131 -7.99 9.96 11.81
CA ARG A 131 -6.94 9.81 10.79
C ARG A 131 -6.28 8.43 10.85
N TYR A 132 -6.03 7.88 12.03
CA TYR A 132 -5.49 6.54 12.19
C TYR A 132 -6.36 5.50 11.46
N LEU A 133 -7.68 5.54 11.67
CA LEU A 133 -8.62 4.62 11.04
C LEU A 133 -8.67 4.79 9.53
N GLU A 134 -8.64 6.04 9.06
CA GLU A 134 -8.67 6.33 7.64
C GLU A 134 -7.39 5.94 6.92
N LEU A 135 -6.21 6.20 7.51
CA LEU A 135 -4.93 5.78 6.97
C LEU A 135 -4.78 4.26 6.94
N ASP A 136 -5.26 3.56 7.98
CA ASP A 136 -5.27 2.09 8.00
C ASP A 136 -6.16 1.53 6.87
N ARG A 137 -7.33 2.13 6.66
CA ARG A 137 -8.22 1.78 5.54
C ARG A 137 -7.59 2.09 4.18
N TYR A 138 -6.97 3.26 4.03
CA TYR A 138 -6.24 3.66 2.82
C TYR A 138 -5.15 2.63 2.50
N LEU A 139 -4.33 2.27 3.49
CA LEU A 139 -3.23 1.32 3.31
C LEU A 139 -3.73 -0.06 2.89
N LYS A 140 -4.80 -0.57 3.52
CA LYS A 140 -5.42 -1.84 3.15
C LYS A 140 -5.96 -1.81 1.71
N LYS A 141 -6.66 -0.74 1.33
CA LYS A 141 -7.16 -0.57 -0.05
C LYS A 141 -6.02 -0.50 -1.06
N LEU A 142 -4.94 0.23 -0.74
CA LEU A 142 -3.76 0.37 -1.58
C LEU A 142 -3.11 -0.99 -1.88
N LEU A 143 -3.00 -1.85 -0.86
CA LEU A 143 -2.44 -3.19 -0.98
C LEU A 143 -3.35 -4.17 -1.74
N CYS A 144 -4.66 -3.95 -1.73
CA CYS A 144 -5.60 -4.75 -2.52
C CYS A 144 -5.49 -4.50 -4.04
N ILE A 145 -4.86 -3.40 -4.47
CA ILE A 145 -4.68 -3.08 -5.89
C ILE A 145 -3.42 -3.79 -6.39
N PRO A 146 -3.51 -4.86 -7.22
CA PRO A 146 -2.38 -5.77 -7.43
C PRO A 146 -1.13 -5.16 -8.07
N HIS A 147 -1.28 -4.13 -8.90
CA HIS A 147 -0.16 -3.44 -9.55
C HIS A 147 0.44 -2.35 -8.65
N VAL A 148 -0.36 -1.72 -7.79
CA VAL A 148 0.10 -0.69 -6.83
C VAL A 148 0.74 -1.35 -5.61
N GLY A 149 0.10 -2.34 -5.00
CA GLY A 149 0.61 -3.02 -3.80
C GLY A 149 1.96 -3.72 -4.01
N ARG A 150 2.27 -4.13 -5.25
CA ARG A 150 3.56 -4.71 -5.65
C ARG A 150 4.55 -3.69 -6.23
N HIS A 151 4.15 -2.42 -6.34
CA HIS A 151 5.00 -1.38 -6.89
C HIS A 151 6.17 -1.10 -5.95
N SER A 152 7.36 -0.85 -6.50
CA SER A 152 8.60 -0.64 -5.73
C SER A 152 8.48 0.46 -4.68
N MET A 153 7.78 1.55 -5.01
CA MET A 153 7.51 2.66 -4.08
C MET A 153 6.70 2.23 -2.84
N VAL A 154 5.69 1.37 -3.02
CA VAL A 154 4.90 0.84 -1.90
C VAL A 154 5.73 -0.14 -1.08
N LEU A 155 6.51 -1.00 -1.74
CA LEU A 155 7.41 -1.92 -1.05
C LEU A 155 8.50 -1.18 -0.25
N GLU A 156 9.08 -0.11 -0.80
CA GLU A 156 10.05 0.73 -0.09
C GLU A 156 9.41 1.47 1.09
N PHE A 157 8.21 2.04 0.89
CA PHE A 157 7.44 2.64 1.97
C PHE A 157 7.21 1.66 3.11
N LEU A 158 6.89 0.40 2.79
CA LEU A 158 6.68 -0.69 3.74
C LEU A 158 7.97 -1.34 4.28
N GLY A 159 9.15 -0.90 3.84
CA GLY A 159 10.43 -1.49 4.25
C GLY A 159 10.75 -2.85 3.61
N ALA A 160 9.98 -3.29 2.62
CA ALA A 160 10.19 -4.51 1.82
C ALA A 160 11.07 -4.28 0.57
N GLY A 161 11.34 -3.03 0.20
CA GLY A 161 11.97 -2.66 -1.09
C GLY A 161 13.39 -3.17 -1.33
N LYS A 162 14.10 -3.67 -0.32
CA LYS A 162 15.43 -4.29 -0.48
C LYS A 162 15.63 -5.40 0.56
N GLN A 163 15.39 -6.66 0.18
CA GLN A 163 15.67 -7.83 1.03
C GLN A 163 17.16 -7.97 1.47
N GLY A 164 18.06 -7.11 0.99
CA GLY A 164 19.47 -7.06 1.37
C GLY A 164 19.88 -5.93 2.32
N VAL A 165 18.98 -4.99 2.65
CA VAL A 165 19.21 -4.03 3.72
C VAL A 165 18.06 -4.22 4.67
N ARG A 166 18.27 -5.08 5.67
CA ARG A 166 17.43 -5.05 6.85
C ARG A 166 17.37 -3.57 7.24
N TYR A 167 16.18 -2.97 7.21
CA TYR A 167 15.90 -1.89 8.14
C TYR A 167 15.88 -2.54 9.53
N GLY A 168 17.04 -3.03 9.97
CA GLY A 168 17.32 -3.20 11.37
C GLY A 168 17.14 -1.81 11.91
N VAL A 169 16.12 -1.66 12.74
CA VAL A 169 16.01 -0.67 13.81
C VAL A 169 17.12 0.38 13.70
N ARG A 170 16.99 1.35 12.78
CA ARG A 170 17.82 2.54 12.85
C ARG A 170 17.20 3.37 13.97
N ARG A 171 17.60 3.07 15.20
CA ARG A 171 17.86 4.18 16.12
C ARG A 171 18.94 5.00 15.42
N TYR A 172 18.61 6.23 15.04
CA TYR A 172 19.64 7.17 14.65
C TYR A 172 20.46 7.47 15.91
N GLU A 173 21.53 6.71 16.13
CA GLU A 173 22.66 7.22 16.91
C GLU A 173 23.48 8.09 15.97
N TYR A 174 23.47 9.39 16.25
CA TYR A 174 24.26 10.38 15.56
C TYR A 174 25.74 10.18 15.94
N ASP A 175 26.59 9.92 14.95
CA ASP A 175 28.04 9.82 15.12
C ASP A 175 28.63 11.24 15.23
N SER A 176 28.88 11.64 16.47
CA SER A 176 29.44 12.93 16.86
C SER A 176 30.90 13.16 16.43
N SER A 177 31.55 12.20 15.75
CA SER A 177 32.97 12.33 15.37
C SER A 177 33.22 13.25 14.16
N GLN A 178 32.18 13.70 13.46
CA GLN A 178 32.29 14.45 12.19
C GLN A 178 32.21 15.97 12.29
N SER A 179 32.22 16.58 13.48
CA SER A 179 32.30 18.05 13.55
C SER A 179 33.16 18.54 14.71
N GLU A 180 34.47 18.58 14.46
CA GLU A 180 35.34 19.55 15.11
C GLU A 180 34.83 20.98 14.79
N GLY A 181 34.68 21.80 15.83
CA GLY A 181 34.50 23.24 15.68
C GLY A 181 33.06 23.72 15.68
N ASN A 182 32.49 23.93 16.87
CA ASN A 182 32.19 25.29 17.34
C ASN A 182 31.80 25.27 18.83
N ARG A 183 32.74 25.76 19.64
CA ARG A 183 32.49 26.35 20.96
C ARG A 183 31.47 27.48 20.77
N TYR A 184 30.52 27.69 21.67
CA TYR A 184 30.29 28.98 22.33
C TYR A 184 29.40 28.80 23.58
N ILE A 185 29.93 29.30 24.68
CA ILE A 185 29.31 29.54 25.98
C ILE A 185 28.93 31.03 25.99
N ARG A 186 27.70 31.38 26.43
CA ARG A 186 27.45 32.31 27.55
C ARG A 186 25.98 32.73 27.61
N ASP A 187 25.37 32.49 28.77
CA ASP A 187 24.46 33.42 29.43
C ASP A 187 24.75 33.33 30.94
N HIS A 188 25.72 34.12 31.40
CA HIS A 188 25.90 34.47 32.81
C HIS A 188 26.71 35.77 32.85
N ASP A 189 26.01 36.88 32.65
CA ASP A 189 26.41 38.25 33.03
C ASP A 189 25.13 39.02 33.42
N LEU A 190 24.44 38.56 34.47
CA LEU A 190 23.57 39.36 35.36
C LEU A 190 23.54 38.70 36.75
#